data_AF-A0A2E1JK67-F1
#
_entry.id   AF-A0A2E1JK67-F1
#
_cell.length_a   1.000
_cell.length_b   1.000
_cell.length_c   1.000
_cell.angle_alpha   90.00
_cell.angle_beta   90.00
_cell.angle_gamma   90.00
#
_symmetry.space_group_name_H-M   'P 1'
#
loop_
_entity.id
_entity.type
_entity.pdbx_description
1 polymer ?
#
loop_
_entity_poly.entity_id
_entity_poly.type
_entity_poly.pdbx_seq_one_letter_code
_entity_poly.pdbx_strand_id
1 'polypeptide(L)'
;MPEKKSRKVQKPAKKKVVSKIKAKTKAKPVAKKTAAKKAPKNKKVVRKKTTTVTKIANNKSKIAPYKTKKNEKYMSTAMKRHFTAVLLNWKEHLQEEMQKTFDHLKTKGETYADPIDRASQEEEFAFELRTRDRERKLINKIAVSIEQIKQDEYGWCESCGDEIGVKRLEARPTATHCIDCKTLDEIKEKQLTG
;
A
#
# COMPACT_ATOMS: atom_id res chain seq x y z
N MET A 1 22.59 42.03 49.57
CA MET A 1 21.58 42.13 50.64
C MET A 1 20.18 42.12 50.03
N PRO A 2 19.19 41.54 50.75
CA PRO A 2 18.14 40.65 50.23
C PRO A 2 16.79 41.39 49.98
N GLU A 3 15.78 40.82 49.31
CA GLU A 3 14.69 40.00 49.89
C GLU A 3 13.91 39.32 48.74
N LYS A 4 13.79 37.98 48.66
CA LYS A 4 12.84 37.07 49.36
C LYS A 4 11.36 37.48 49.29
N LYS A 5 10.56 36.65 48.60
CA LYS A 5 9.23 36.10 48.98
C LYS A 5 8.64 35.36 47.77
N SER A 6 7.95 34.23 47.82
CA SER A 6 7.82 33.11 48.75
C SER A 6 6.81 32.18 48.07
N ARG A 7 7.18 30.91 47.85
CA ARG A 7 6.26 29.83 47.42
C ARG A 7 5.11 29.67 48.41
N LYS A 8 3.88 29.50 47.91
CA LYS A 8 2.73 29.02 48.69
C LYS A 8 2.26 27.67 48.15
N VAL A 9 2.46 26.65 48.98
CA VAL A 9 1.96 25.27 48.84
C VAL A 9 0.50 25.24 49.29
N GLN A 10 -0.36 24.55 48.55
CA GLN A 10 -1.65 24.06 49.06
C GLN A 10 -1.73 22.55 48.93
N LYS A 11 -1.94 21.89 50.07
CA LYS A 11 -2.36 20.48 50.23
C LYS A 11 -3.88 20.40 50.08
N PRO A 12 -4.41 19.23 49.73
CA PRO A 12 -5.64 18.75 50.37
C PRO A 12 -5.45 17.45 51.15
N ALA A 13 -6.31 17.32 52.15
CA ALA A 13 -6.29 16.35 53.23
C ALA A 13 -6.87 14.97 52.85
N LYS A 14 -6.45 13.95 53.61
CA LYS A 14 -6.98 12.59 53.63
C LYS A 14 -8.33 12.52 54.36
N LYS A 15 -9.24 11.65 53.90
CA LYS A 15 -10.13 10.85 54.77
C LYS A 15 -10.31 9.43 54.20
N LYS A 16 -10.13 8.44 55.08
CA LYS A 16 -10.40 7.00 54.91
C LYS A 16 -11.88 6.72 55.21
N VAL A 17 -12.50 5.74 54.53
CA VAL A 17 -13.35 4.71 55.18
C VAL A 17 -13.24 3.40 54.37
N VAL A 18 -13.18 2.30 55.11
CA VAL A 18 -12.99 0.89 54.72
C VAL A 18 -14.35 0.19 54.68
N SER A 19 -14.59 -0.74 53.75
CA SER A 19 -15.33 -1.98 54.04
C SER A 19 -15.06 -3.05 52.98
N LYS A 20 -15.03 -4.31 53.46
CA LYS A 20 -14.43 -5.50 52.86
C LYS A 20 -15.44 -6.65 53.02
N ILE A 21 -15.84 -7.35 51.95
CA ILE A 21 -16.52 -8.66 51.99
C ILE A 21 -16.11 -9.43 50.71
N LYS A 22 -15.12 -10.35 50.74
CA LYS A 22 -15.18 -11.84 50.87
C LYS A 22 -16.28 -12.51 50.01
N ALA A 23 -15.93 -13.15 48.88
CA ALA A 23 -15.48 -14.56 48.73
C ALA A 23 -16.61 -15.61 48.69
N LYS A 24 -16.68 -16.41 47.59
CA LYS A 24 -16.83 -17.89 47.53
C LYS A 24 -17.38 -18.36 46.15
N THR A 25 -16.58 -19.07 45.34
CA THR A 25 -16.56 -20.54 45.09
C THR A 25 -17.81 -21.15 44.43
N LYS A 26 -17.65 -21.80 43.27
CA LYS A 26 -17.69 -23.28 43.07
C LYS A 26 -17.78 -23.67 41.58
N ALA A 27 -17.21 -24.84 41.29
CA ALA A 27 -17.04 -25.46 39.98
C ALA A 27 -17.97 -26.68 39.78
N LYS A 28 -18.33 -26.96 38.51
CA LYS A 28 -18.63 -28.25 37.80
C LYS A 28 -19.72 -29.21 38.37
N PRO A 29 -20.29 -30.21 37.63
CA PRO A 29 -19.72 -31.07 36.54
C PRO A 29 -20.64 -31.28 35.28
N VAL A 30 -20.12 -31.58 34.06
CA VAL A 30 -19.82 -32.88 33.38
C VAL A 30 -20.98 -33.86 33.10
N ALA A 31 -21.28 -34.10 31.81
CA ALA A 31 -21.57 -35.41 31.15
C ALA A 31 -21.73 -35.13 29.63
N LYS A 32 -20.95 -35.61 28.64
CA LYS A 32 -20.36 -36.91 28.21
C LYS A 32 -21.36 -37.84 27.48
N LYS A 33 -20.91 -38.31 26.29
CA LYS A 33 -21.35 -39.45 25.43
C LYS A 33 -22.28 -39.05 24.25
N THR A 34 -22.15 -39.55 23.01
CA THR A 34 -21.33 -40.63 22.42
C THR A 34 -21.29 -40.55 20.88
N ALA A 35 -20.19 -41.07 20.33
CA ALA A 35 -19.88 -41.55 18.98
C ALA A 35 -21.00 -41.87 17.96
N ALA A 36 -20.71 -41.56 16.69
CA ALA A 36 -20.90 -42.51 15.58
C ALA A 36 -19.93 -42.23 14.41
N LYS A 37 -18.96 -43.14 14.23
CA LYS A 37 -18.15 -43.30 13.02
C LYS A 37 -19.03 -43.86 11.89
N LYS A 38 -18.95 -43.29 10.68
CA LYS A 38 -19.07 -44.03 9.41
C LYS A 38 -18.13 -43.41 8.39
N ALA A 39 -17.16 -44.20 7.93
CA ALA A 39 -16.31 -43.93 6.77
C ALA A 39 -16.96 -44.54 5.49
N PRO A 40 -16.38 -44.41 4.29
CA PRO A 40 -16.77 -43.40 3.31
C PRO A 40 -17.39 -44.03 2.06
N LYS A 41 -18.33 -43.32 1.40
CA LYS A 41 -18.81 -43.71 0.06
C LYS A 41 -18.08 -42.89 -1.01
N ASN A 42 -17.38 -43.66 -1.84
CA ASN A 42 -16.63 -43.30 -3.03
C ASN A 42 -17.39 -42.31 -3.92
N LYS A 43 -16.87 -41.09 -4.08
CA LYS A 43 -17.36 -40.12 -5.09
C LYS A 43 -16.21 -39.77 -6.02
N LYS A 44 -16.45 -40.05 -7.30
CA LYS A 44 -15.57 -39.81 -8.46
C LYS A 44 -14.86 -38.45 -8.37
N VAL A 45 -13.55 -38.51 -8.60
CA VAL A 45 -12.63 -37.38 -8.74
C VAL A 45 -13.11 -36.48 -9.89
N VAL A 46 -13.77 -35.37 -9.56
CA VAL A 46 -13.93 -34.25 -10.47
C VAL A 46 -12.72 -33.35 -10.29
N ARG A 47 -11.87 -33.37 -11.31
CA ARG A 47 -10.67 -32.57 -11.51
C ARG A 47 -10.98 -31.09 -11.27
N LYS A 48 -10.69 -30.59 -10.06
CA LYS A 48 -10.83 -29.18 -9.70
C LYS A 48 -9.74 -28.40 -10.44
N LYS A 49 -10.14 -27.71 -11.50
CA LYS A 49 -9.28 -26.77 -12.23
C LYS A 49 -8.63 -25.82 -11.22
N THR A 50 -7.32 -25.73 -11.33
CA THR A 50 -6.41 -24.85 -10.62
C THR A 50 -7.03 -23.47 -10.47
N THR A 51 -7.25 -23.10 -9.22
CA THR A 51 -7.60 -21.76 -8.77
C THR A 51 -6.53 -20.79 -9.25
N THR A 52 -6.90 -20.02 -10.27
CA THR A 52 -6.70 -18.56 -10.37
C THR A 52 -5.39 -18.07 -9.76
N VAL A 53 -4.40 -17.90 -10.63
CA VAL A 53 -3.24 -17.03 -10.43
C VAL A 53 -3.74 -15.70 -9.85
N THR A 54 -3.22 -15.41 -8.67
CA THR A 54 -3.42 -14.22 -7.86
C THR A 54 -3.24 -12.95 -8.70
N LYS A 55 -4.32 -12.18 -8.81
CA LYS A 55 -4.33 -10.84 -9.39
C LYS A 55 -3.48 -9.93 -8.49
N ILE A 56 -2.30 -9.56 -8.96
CA ILE A 56 -1.55 -8.44 -8.40
C ILE A 56 -2.28 -7.18 -8.87
N ALA A 57 -3.14 -6.65 -8.00
CA ALA A 57 -3.94 -5.46 -8.26
C ALA A 57 -3.05 -4.22 -8.15
N ASN A 58 -2.64 -3.68 -9.30
CA ASN A 58 -2.32 -2.26 -9.38
C ASN A 58 -3.62 -1.48 -9.60
N ASN A 59 -3.71 -0.36 -8.89
CA ASN A 59 -4.94 0.34 -8.59
C ASN A 59 -5.74 0.74 -9.83
N LYS A 60 -7.05 0.54 -9.66
CA LYS A 60 -8.14 0.64 -10.63
C LYS A 60 -8.26 2.07 -11.16
N SER A 61 -7.44 2.46 -12.12
CA SER A 61 -7.81 3.57 -13.00
C SER A 61 -9.23 3.29 -13.48
N LYS A 62 -10.18 4.20 -13.22
CA LYS A 62 -11.59 4.07 -13.65
C LYS A 62 -11.76 3.94 -15.18
N ILE A 63 -10.64 4.02 -15.90
CA ILE A 63 -10.51 3.95 -17.35
C ILE A 63 -10.37 2.48 -17.77
N ALA A 64 -11.18 2.06 -18.74
CA ALA A 64 -11.12 0.72 -19.30
C ALA A 64 -9.79 0.47 -20.04
N PRO A 65 -9.32 -0.79 -20.14
CA PRO A 65 -8.13 -1.13 -20.90
C PRO A 65 -8.30 -0.76 -22.38
N TYR A 66 -7.20 -0.35 -23.01
CA TYR A 66 -7.15 -0.01 -24.43
C TYR A 66 -7.31 -1.27 -25.29
N LYS A 67 -8.11 -1.18 -26.34
CA LYS A 67 -8.31 -2.27 -27.30
C LYS A 67 -7.73 -1.87 -28.64
N THR A 68 -6.58 -2.45 -28.98
CA THR A 68 -5.92 -2.26 -30.28
C THR A 68 -6.81 -2.76 -31.42
N LYS A 69 -6.96 -1.97 -32.49
CA LYS A 69 -7.59 -2.42 -33.73
C LYS A 69 -6.57 -3.17 -34.60
N LYS A 70 -7.03 -4.13 -35.42
CA LYS A 70 -6.15 -5.04 -36.19
C LYS A 70 -5.13 -4.35 -37.11
N ASN A 71 -5.40 -3.13 -37.60
CA ASN A 71 -4.53 -2.38 -38.51
C ASN A 71 -4.17 -0.99 -37.97
N GLU A 72 -4.13 -0.81 -36.66
CA GLU A 72 -3.77 0.47 -36.06
C GLU A 72 -2.25 0.59 -35.90
N LYS A 73 -1.69 1.74 -36.31
CA LYS A 73 -0.27 2.05 -36.11
C LYS A 73 0.03 2.14 -34.62
N TYR A 74 1.16 1.57 -34.20
CA TYR A 74 1.67 1.71 -32.84
C TYR A 74 1.78 3.19 -32.45
N MET A 75 1.34 3.53 -31.23
CA MET A 75 1.27 4.90 -30.71
C MET A 75 0.50 5.89 -31.60
N SER A 76 -0.69 5.47 -32.06
CA SER A 76 -1.66 6.38 -32.68
C SER A 76 -2.09 7.50 -31.72
N THR A 77 -2.65 8.59 -32.26
CA THR A 77 -3.19 9.70 -31.46
C THR A 77 -4.25 9.24 -30.46
N ALA A 78 -5.05 8.22 -30.80
CA ALA A 78 -6.04 7.65 -29.90
C ALA A 78 -5.39 6.91 -28.72
N MET A 79 -4.34 6.14 -29.00
CA MET A 79 -3.59 5.40 -27.99
C MET A 79 -2.84 6.35 -27.04
N LYS A 80 -2.18 7.39 -27.57
CA LYS A 80 -1.54 8.44 -26.77
C LYS A 80 -2.54 9.12 -25.84
N ARG A 81 -3.72 9.51 -26.36
CA ARG A 81 -4.80 10.11 -25.55
C ARG A 81 -5.23 9.20 -24.40
N HIS A 82 -5.39 7.90 -24.65
CA HIS A 82 -5.74 6.94 -23.61
C HIS A 82 -4.68 6.90 -22.50
N PHE A 83 -3.40 6.72 -22.85
CA PHE A 83 -2.33 6.66 -21.85
C PHE A 83 -2.13 7.99 -21.11
N THR A 84 -2.31 9.14 -21.77
CA THR A 84 -2.29 10.44 -21.07
C THR A 84 -3.40 10.53 -20.03
N ALA A 85 -4.62 10.09 -20.34
CA ALA A 85 -5.72 10.08 -19.39
C ALA A 85 -5.46 9.13 -18.21
N VAL A 86 -4.87 7.96 -18.47
CA VAL A 86 -4.48 7.00 -17.44
C VAL A 86 -3.42 7.60 -16.51
N LEU A 87 -2.36 8.20 -17.06
CA LEU A 87 -1.28 8.82 -16.29
C LEU A 87 -1.77 10.02 -15.47
N LEU A 88 -2.63 10.86 -16.03
CA LEU A 88 -3.20 12.02 -15.30
C LEU A 88 -4.10 11.59 -14.15
N ASN A 89 -5.01 10.63 -14.38
CA ASN A 89 -5.85 10.07 -13.34
C ASN A 89 -5.02 9.42 -12.23
N TRP A 90 -3.96 8.70 -12.61
CA TRP A 90 -3.06 8.10 -11.62
C TRP A 90 -2.27 9.14 -10.83
N LYS A 91 -1.81 10.22 -11.48
CA LYS A 91 -1.15 11.35 -10.82
C LYS A 91 -2.08 12.01 -9.79
N GLU A 92 -3.32 12.30 -10.16
CA GLU A 92 -4.32 12.91 -9.29
C GLU A 92 -4.58 12.02 -8.07
N HIS A 93 -4.78 10.72 -8.26
CA HIS A 93 -4.95 9.76 -7.16
C HIS A 93 -3.77 9.76 -6.18
N LEU A 94 -2.54 9.73 -6.69
CA LEU A 94 -1.34 9.77 -5.84
C LEU A 94 -1.21 11.10 -5.10
N GLN A 95 -1.59 12.21 -5.73
CA GLN A 95 -1.59 13.53 -5.07
C GLN A 95 -2.64 13.59 -3.95
N GLU A 96 -3.83 13.01 -4.14
CA GLU A 96 -4.84 12.90 -3.09
C GLU A 96 -4.38 12.01 -1.93
N GLU A 97 -3.75 10.87 -2.21
CA GLU A 97 -3.20 9.98 -1.18
C GLU A 97 -2.10 10.68 -0.38
N MET A 98 -1.20 11.38 -1.06
CA MET A 98 -0.13 12.16 -0.43
C MET A 98 -0.69 13.30 0.44
N GLN A 99 -1.77 13.95 0.01
CA GLN A 99 -2.42 15.00 0.79
C GLN A 99 -3.10 14.42 2.05
N LYS A 100 -3.81 13.29 1.92
CA LYS A 100 -4.45 12.61 3.05
C LYS A 100 -3.44 12.16 4.11
N THR A 101 -2.31 11.60 3.69
CA THR A 101 -1.23 11.20 4.60
C THR A 101 -0.57 12.41 5.26
N PHE A 102 -0.40 13.51 4.53
CA PHE A 102 0.11 14.76 5.10
C PHE A 102 -0.82 15.34 6.17
N ASP A 103 -2.12 15.40 5.88
CA ASP A 103 -3.11 15.88 6.84
C ASP A 103 -3.15 14.96 8.07
N HIS A 104 -3.02 13.64 7.87
CA HIS A 104 -2.95 12.67 8.97
C HIS A 104 -1.73 12.91 9.88
N LEU A 105 -0.56 13.09 9.27
CA LEU A 105 0.70 13.34 9.95
C LEU A 105 0.65 14.63 10.76
N LYS A 106 0.02 15.68 10.20
CA LYS A 106 -0.17 16.97 10.88
C LYS A 106 -1.08 16.83 12.11
N THR A 107 -2.26 16.22 11.96
CA THR A 107 -3.21 16.04 13.07
C THR A 107 -2.66 15.16 14.18
N LYS A 108 -2.01 14.03 13.83
CA LYS A 108 -1.38 13.15 14.82
C LYS A 108 -0.17 13.81 15.49
N GLY A 109 0.61 14.63 14.77
CA GLY A 109 1.77 15.34 15.31
C GLY A 109 1.40 16.44 16.31
N GLU A 110 0.21 17.02 16.19
CA GLU A 110 -0.34 17.98 17.16
C GLU A 110 -0.83 17.29 18.45
N THR A 111 -1.13 16.00 18.40
CA THR A 111 -1.58 15.21 19.56
C THR A 111 -0.38 14.53 20.22
N TYR A 112 -0.01 14.97 21.43
CA TYR A 112 1.05 14.34 22.20
C TYR A 112 0.64 12.92 22.63
N ALA A 113 1.40 11.91 22.19
CA ALA A 113 1.25 10.55 22.68
C ALA A 113 1.72 10.41 24.12
N ASP A 114 1.07 9.52 24.85
CA ASP A 114 1.53 9.10 26.18
C ASP A 114 2.88 8.37 26.07
N PRO A 115 3.71 8.36 27.14
CA PRO A 115 5.04 7.73 27.09
C PRO A 115 5.06 6.26 26.68
N ILE A 116 3.96 5.53 26.86
CA ILE A 116 3.82 4.11 26.49
C ILE A 116 3.57 3.97 24.98
N ASP A 117 2.82 4.89 24.37
CA ASP A 117 2.40 4.81 22.97
C ASP A 117 3.35 5.59 22.03
N ARG A 118 4.25 6.40 22.59
CA ARG A 118 5.22 7.20 21.85
C ARG A 118 6.04 6.38 20.86
N ALA A 119 6.51 5.19 21.26
CA ALA A 119 7.32 4.34 20.40
C ALA A 119 6.53 3.88 19.15
N SER A 120 5.29 3.46 19.34
CA SER A 120 4.39 3.04 18.24
C SER A 120 4.09 4.20 17.29
N GLN A 121 3.82 5.39 17.84
CA GLN A 121 3.55 6.58 17.03
C GLN A 121 4.76 7.00 16.18
N GLU A 122 5.97 6.96 16.74
CA GLU A 122 7.20 7.28 16.02
C GLU A 122 7.47 6.27 14.88
N GLU A 123 7.18 4.99 15.09
CA GLU A 123 7.28 3.97 14.03
C GLU A 123 6.28 4.21 12.89
N GLU A 124 5.02 4.51 13.21
CA GLU A 124 3.99 4.85 12.23
C GLU A 124 4.40 6.04 11.37
N PHE A 125 4.88 7.12 12.01
CA PHE A 125 5.36 8.30 11.29
C PHE A 125 6.56 8.01 10.40
N ALA A 126 7.51 7.20 10.86
CA ALA A 126 8.66 6.79 10.04
C ALA A 126 8.22 5.98 8.81
N PHE A 127 7.19 5.14 8.95
CA PHE A 127 6.63 4.37 7.84
C PHE A 127 5.87 5.26 6.84
N GLU A 128 5.02 6.16 7.32
CA GLU A 128 4.26 7.12 6.50
C GLU A 128 5.22 8.02 5.68
N LEU A 129 6.27 8.54 6.32
CA LEU A 129 7.27 9.38 5.66
C LEU A 129 7.96 8.66 4.49
N ARG A 130 8.39 7.41 4.70
CA ARG A 130 9.02 6.59 3.64
C ARG A 130 8.07 6.30 2.50
N THR A 131 6.79 6.07 2.79
CA THR A 131 5.75 5.81 1.79
C THR A 131 5.53 7.05 0.94
N ARG A 132 5.39 8.22 1.57
CA ARG A 132 5.27 9.52 0.90
C ARG A 132 6.44 9.81 -0.04
N ASP A 133 7.67 9.52 0.38
CA ASP A 133 8.85 9.72 -0.46
C ASP A 133 8.86 8.81 -1.70
N ARG A 134 8.32 7.59 -1.59
CA ARG A 134 8.12 6.69 -2.75
C ARG A 134 7.05 7.22 -3.69
N GLU A 135 5.93 7.69 -3.15
CA GLU A 135 4.83 8.30 -3.93
C GLU A 135 5.31 9.55 -4.67
N ARG A 136 6.06 10.44 -4.01
CA ARG A 136 6.65 11.63 -4.65
C ARG A 136 7.56 11.26 -5.83
N LYS A 137 8.43 10.26 -5.64
CA LYS A 137 9.30 9.75 -6.73
C LYS A 137 8.47 9.15 -7.87
N LEU A 138 7.36 8.47 -7.55
CA LEU A 138 6.45 7.92 -8.55
C LEU A 138 5.70 9.02 -9.33
N ILE A 139 5.24 10.08 -8.66
CA ILE A 139 4.64 11.25 -9.31
C ILE A 139 5.62 11.89 -10.30
N ASN A 140 6.89 12.02 -9.92
CA ASN A 140 7.92 12.53 -10.82
C ASN A 140 8.10 11.63 -12.06
N LYS A 141 8.10 10.31 -11.89
CA LYS A 141 8.16 9.37 -13.03
C LYS A 141 6.94 9.51 -13.95
N ILE A 142 5.75 9.69 -13.39
CA ILE A 142 4.53 9.93 -14.17
C ILE A 142 4.63 11.24 -14.95
N ALA A 143 5.17 12.31 -14.36
CA ALA A 143 5.39 13.58 -15.04
C ALA A 143 6.32 13.41 -16.25
N VAL A 144 7.44 12.70 -16.07
CA VAL A 144 8.37 12.37 -17.17
C VAL A 144 7.67 11.54 -18.26
N SER A 145 6.88 10.52 -17.90
CA SER A 145 6.13 9.75 -18.90
C SER A 145 5.13 10.60 -19.69
N ILE A 146 4.49 11.60 -19.06
CA ILE A 146 3.61 12.54 -19.76
C ILE A 146 4.41 13.41 -20.75
N GLU A 147 5.62 13.83 -20.38
CA GLU A 147 6.51 14.58 -21.27
C GLU A 147 6.98 13.72 -22.45
N GLN A 148 7.36 12.46 -22.22
CA GLN A 148 7.71 11.50 -23.27
C GLN A 148 6.56 11.29 -24.28
N ILE A 149 5.31 11.32 -23.82
CA ILE A 149 4.16 11.24 -24.75
C ILE A 149 4.06 12.48 -25.64
N LYS A 150 4.41 13.67 -25.13
CA LYS A 150 4.43 14.91 -25.93
C LYS A 150 5.57 14.94 -26.94
N GLN A 151 6.68 14.29 -26.61
CA GLN A 151 7.86 14.15 -27.47
C GLN A 151 7.77 12.97 -28.44
N ASP A 152 6.67 12.21 -28.42
CA ASP A 152 6.45 11.01 -29.24
C ASP A 152 7.44 9.84 -28.99
N GLU A 153 8.18 9.87 -27.88
CA GLU A 153 9.15 8.83 -27.48
C GLU A 153 8.52 7.74 -26.59
N TYR A 154 7.31 7.97 -26.07
CA TYR A 154 6.62 7.03 -25.19
C TYR A 154 6.25 5.71 -25.88
N GLY A 155 6.48 4.60 -25.19
CA GLY A 155 6.14 3.25 -25.65
C GLY A 155 7.31 2.49 -26.27
N TRP A 156 8.47 3.11 -26.43
CA TRP A 156 9.66 2.45 -26.95
C TRP A 156 10.64 2.12 -25.83
N CYS A 157 11.36 1.02 -25.98
CA CYS A 157 12.36 0.60 -25.01
C CYS A 157 13.59 1.52 -25.09
N GLU A 158 14.00 2.12 -23.96
CA GLU A 158 15.17 2.99 -23.89
C GLU A 158 16.50 2.28 -24.22
N SER A 159 16.57 0.95 -24.07
CA SER A 159 17.80 0.17 -24.30
C SER A 159 17.94 -0.35 -25.73
N CYS A 160 16.88 -0.93 -26.30
CA CYS A 160 16.93 -1.59 -27.62
C CYS A 160 16.12 -0.87 -28.70
N GLY A 161 15.24 0.07 -28.33
CA GLY A 161 14.35 0.74 -29.27
C GLY A 161 13.15 -0.10 -29.72
N ASP A 162 12.92 -1.28 -29.14
CA ASP A 162 11.75 -2.12 -29.47
C ASP A 162 10.44 -1.59 -28.87
N GLU A 163 9.31 -1.96 -29.48
CA GLU A 163 7.97 -1.63 -28.98
C GLU A 163 7.68 -2.30 -27.63
N ILE A 164 7.28 -1.50 -26.65
CA ILE A 164 6.77 -2.01 -25.37
C ILE A 164 5.32 -2.45 -25.59
N GLY A 165 5.04 -3.72 -25.30
CA GLY A 165 3.71 -4.29 -25.47
C GLY A 165 2.62 -3.50 -24.73
N VAL A 166 1.49 -3.27 -25.40
CA VAL A 166 0.35 -2.47 -24.87
C VAL A 166 -0.13 -2.99 -23.51
N LYS A 167 -0.29 -4.31 -23.36
CA LYS A 167 -0.69 -4.94 -22.09
C LYS A 167 0.27 -4.63 -20.93
N ARG A 168 1.55 -4.42 -21.22
CA ARG A 168 2.56 -4.05 -20.22
C ARG A 168 2.40 -2.59 -19.82
N LEU A 169 2.21 -1.69 -20.77
CA LEU A 169 1.94 -0.27 -20.51
C LEU A 169 0.61 -0.08 -19.75
N GLU A 170 -0.40 -0.92 -20.01
CA GLU A 170 -1.64 -0.90 -19.24
C GLU A 170 -1.45 -1.33 -17.77
N ALA A 171 -0.59 -2.32 -17.53
CA ALA A 171 -0.29 -2.77 -16.17
C ALA A 171 0.63 -1.78 -15.43
N ARG A 172 1.57 -1.18 -16.16
CA ARG A 172 2.55 -0.21 -15.65
C ARG A 172 2.84 0.86 -16.72
N PRO A 173 2.14 1.99 -16.71
CA PRO A 173 2.29 3.03 -17.74
C PRO A 173 3.57 3.86 -17.58
N THR A 174 4.34 3.68 -16.50
CA THR A 174 5.63 4.36 -16.28
C THR A 174 6.84 3.50 -16.67
N ALA A 175 6.61 2.39 -17.36
CA ALA A 175 7.65 1.41 -17.63
C ALA A 175 8.41 1.75 -18.92
N THR A 176 9.73 1.92 -18.84
CA THR A 176 10.56 2.45 -19.94
C THR A 176 11.35 1.40 -20.75
N HIS A 177 11.43 0.15 -20.26
CA HIS A 177 12.16 -0.94 -20.90
C HIS A 177 11.19 -2.02 -21.41
N CYS A 178 11.54 -2.81 -22.43
CA CYS A 178 10.79 -3.99 -22.83
C CYS A 178 10.93 -5.13 -21.80
N ILE A 179 10.22 -6.26 -22.00
CA ILE A 179 10.27 -7.40 -21.08
C ILE A 179 11.67 -8.01 -21.07
N ASP A 180 12.27 -8.19 -22.25
CA ASP A 180 13.56 -8.87 -22.39
C ASP A 180 14.72 -8.05 -21.84
N CYS A 181 14.78 -6.75 -22.14
CA CYS A 181 15.77 -5.88 -21.51
C CYS A 181 15.61 -5.85 -20.00
N LYS A 182 14.36 -5.78 -19.51
CA LYS A 182 14.14 -5.73 -18.06
C LYS A 182 14.51 -7.03 -17.35
N THR A 183 14.29 -8.19 -17.98
CA THR A 183 14.70 -9.48 -17.40
C THR A 183 16.21 -9.64 -17.39
N LEU A 184 16.91 -9.18 -18.44
CA LEU A 184 18.37 -9.14 -18.46
C LEU A 184 18.94 -8.25 -17.37
N ASP A 185 18.36 -7.06 -17.15
CA ASP A 185 18.78 -6.16 -16.08
C ASP A 185 18.59 -6.79 -14.70
N GLU A 186 17.45 -7.46 -14.47
CA GLU A 186 17.18 -8.15 -13.21
C GLU A 186 18.15 -9.34 -12.96
N ILE A 187 18.60 -10.03 -14.01
CA ILE A 187 19.62 -11.09 -13.89
C ILE A 187 20.97 -10.47 -13.54
N LYS A 188 21.36 -9.39 -14.22
CA LYS A 188 22.62 -8.69 -13.95
C LYS A 188 22.65 -8.13 -12.53
N GLU A 189 21.59 -7.46 -12.10
CA GLU A 189 21.48 -6.93 -10.73
C GLU A 189 21.65 -8.02 -9.67
N LYS A 190 21.07 -9.21 -9.88
CA LYS A 190 21.24 -10.36 -8.97
C LYS A 190 22.66 -10.89 -8.93
N GLN A 191 23.38 -10.89 -10.06
CA GLN A 191 24.77 -11.34 -10.13
C GLN A 191 25.74 -10.34 -9.49
N LEU A 192 25.44 -9.04 -9.58
CA LEU A 192 26.27 -7.97 -9.00
C LEU A 192 26.03 -7.73 -7.52
N THR A 193 24.81 -7.98 -7.03
CA THR A 193 24.38 -7.63 -5.66
C THR A 193 24.31 -8.84 -4.73
N GLY A 194 24.51 -10.06 -5.25
CA GLY A 194 24.56 -11.30 -4.48
C GLY A 194 25.98 -11.64 -4.06
#